data_AF-A0A6G1H4X6-F1
#
_entry.id   AF-A0A6G1H4X6-F1
#
_cell.length_a   1.000
_cell.length_b   1.000
_cell.length_c   1.000
_cell.angle_alpha   90.00
_cell.angle_beta   90.00
_cell.angle_gamma   90.00
#
_symmetry.space_group_name_H-M   'P 1'
#
loop_
_entity.id
_entity.type
_entity.pdbx_description
1 polymer ?
#
loop_
_entity_poly.entity_id
_entity_poly.type
_entity_poly.pdbx_seq_one_letter_code
_entity_poly.pdbx_strand_id
1 'polypeptide(L)'
;MASLSAFQQPSADPKTNLMNQVRQEAAVSNARQLIEKINEHCFERCVPKPGSSLSSTEEKCFSTCMEKYMSGWNAVSRQYVARLQRESGSGLTTGL
;
A
#
# COMPACT_ATOMS: atom_id res chain seq x y z
N MET A 1 -4.74 50.89 -11.42
CA MET A 1 -5.54 50.29 -12.51
C MET A 1 -4.53 49.51 -13.36
N ALA A 2 -4.33 48.21 -13.23
CA ALA A 2 -5.23 47.09 -13.52
C ALA A 2 -4.91 45.91 -12.56
N SER A 3 -5.90 45.42 -11.80
CA SER A 3 -6.74 44.25 -12.13
C SER A 3 -5.97 42.93 -11.96
N LEU A 4 -6.02 42.31 -10.78
CA LEU A 4 -6.93 41.18 -10.52
C LEU A 4 -6.91 40.15 -11.66
N SER A 5 -5.98 39.20 -11.56
CA SER A 5 -6.15 37.87 -12.14
C SER A 5 -5.80 36.91 -11.02
N ALA A 6 -6.78 36.72 -10.13
CA ALA A 6 -6.89 35.50 -9.37
C ALA A 6 -6.70 34.36 -10.37
N PHE A 7 -5.60 33.63 -10.25
CA PHE A 7 -5.50 32.30 -10.81
C PHE A 7 -6.59 31.50 -10.10
N GLN A 8 -7.78 31.51 -10.70
CA GLN A 8 -8.92 30.72 -10.30
C GLN A 8 -8.49 29.27 -10.48
N GLN A 9 -7.96 28.67 -9.41
CA GLN A 9 -7.84 27.23 -9.33
C GLN A 9 -9.24 26.68 -9.60
N PRO A 10 -9.41 25.74 -10.55
CA PRO A 10 -10.70 25.09 -10.72
C PRO A 10 -11.03 24.45 -9.38
N SER A 11 -12.07 24.96 -8.73
CA SER A 11 -12.57 24.47 -7.46
C SER A 11 -12.96 23.01 -7.67
N ALA A 12 -12.07 22.08 -7.32
CA ALA A 12 -12.44 20.69 -7.19
C ALA A 12 -13.64 20.64 -6.24
N ASP A 13 -14.75 20.04 -6.71
CA ASP A 13 -15.95 19.79 -5.91
C ASP A 13 -15.54 19.33 -4.49
N PRO A 14 -16.08 19.90 -3.40
CA PRO A 14 -15.80 19.46 -2.04
C PRO A 14 -15.84 17.93 -1.86
N LYS A 15 -16.72 17.25 -2.60
CA LYS A 15 -16.79 15.79 -2.65
C LYS A 15 -15.52 15.16 -3.22
N THR A 16 -14.96 15.71 -4.30
CA THR A 16 -13.71 15.24 -4.91
C THR A 16 -12.54 15.40 -3.94
N ASN A 17 -12.45 16.54 -3.24
CA ASN A 17 -11.39 16.77 -2.25
C ASN A 17 -11.48 15.77 -1.09
N LEU A 18 -12.69 15.56 -0.54
CA LEU A 18 -12.91 14.56 0.51
C LEU A 18 -12.57 13.15 0.04
N MET A 19 -13.00 12.75 -1.16
CA MET A 19 -12.69 11.42 -1.70
C MET A 19 -11.20 11.22 -1.91
N ASN A 20 -10.46 12.26 -2.31
CA ASN A 20 -9.01 12.17 -2.45
C ASN A 20 -8.32 12.02 -1.09
N GLN A 21 -8.80 12.74 -0.06
CA GLN A 21 -8.31 12.56 1.31
C GLN A 21 -8.54 11.13 1.80
N VAL A 22 -9.76 10.61 1.66
CA VAL A 22 -10.09 9.23 2.07
C VAL A 22 -9.21 8.20 1.36
N ARG A 23 -8.94 8.37 0.06
CA ARG A 23 -8.03 7.49 -0.70
C ARG A 23 -6.61 7.54 -0.17
N GLN A 24 -6.11 8.73 0.16
CA GLN A 24 -4.77 8.91 0.71
C GLN A 24 -4.66 8.23 2.08
N GLU A 25 -5.64 8.41 2.95
CA GLU A 25 -5.69 7.76 4.27
C GLU A 25 -5.74 6.24 4.15
N ALA A 26 -6.55 5.71 3.22
CA ALA A 26 -6.61 4.28 2.94
C ALA A 26 -5.26 3.74 2.44
N ALA A 27 -4.57 4.45 1.55
CA ALA A 27 -3.26 4.06 1.07
C ALA A 27 -2.21 4.00 2.21
N VAL A 28 -2.21 5.00 3.09
CA VAL A 28 -1.33 5.02 4.27
C VAL A 28 -1.65 3.88 5.23
N SER A 29 -2.93 3.62 5.51
CA SER A 29 -3.36 2.52 6.38
C SER A 29 -2.92 1.15 5.83
N ASN A 30 -3.12 0.93 4.52
CA ASN A 30 -2.70 -0.31 3.87
C ASN A 30 -1.18 -0.52 3.92
N ALA A 31 -0.40 0.55 3.73
CA ALA A 31 1.06 0.48 3.84
C ALA A 31 1.51 0.14 5.27
N ARG A 32 0.86 0.71 6.29
CA ARG A 32 1.15 0.40 7.70
C ARG A 32 0.89 -1.08 8.01
N GLN A 33 -0.26 -1.61 7.59
CA GLN A 33 -0.60 -3.02 7.78
C GLN A 33 0.41 -3.96 7.12
N LEU A 34 0.89 -3.61 5.91
CA LEU A 34 1.94 -4.38 5.24
C LEU A 34 3.23 -4.40 6.06
N ILE A 35 3.66 -3.24 6.57
CA ILE A 35 4.87 -3.12 7.40
C ILE A 35 4.72 -3.92 8.70
N GLU A 36 3.57 -3.82 9.38
CA GLU A 36 3.28 -4.60 10.59
C GLU A 36 3.40 -6.10 10.33
N LYS A 37 2.84 -6.59 9.20
CA LYS A 37 2.93 -8.01 8.84
C LYS A 37 4.34 -8.45 8.48
N ILE A 38 5.12 -7.61 7.80
CA ILE A 38 6.53 -7.87 7.54
C ILE A 38 7.30 -7.97 8.85
N ASN A 39 7.06 -7.04 9.78
CA ASN A 39 7.73 -7.02 11.07
C ASN A 39 7.41 -8.29 11.88
N GLU A 40 6.12 -8.65 12.01
CA GLU A 40 5.70 -9.89 12.68
C GLU A 40 6.38 -11.12 12.05
N HIS A 41 6.25 -11.27 10.73
CA HIS A 41 6.74 -12.45 10.03
C HIS A 41 8.27 -12.57 10.05
N CYS A 42 8.98 -11.48 9.77
CA CYS A 42 10.44 -11.51 9.73
C CYS A 42 11.05 -11.59 11.12
N PHE A 43 10.41 -11.00 12.15
CA PHE A 43 10.88 -11.16 13.52
C PHE A 43 10.77 -12.62 13.98
N GLU A 44 9.60 -13.25 13.78
CA GLU A 44 9.39 -14.67 14.12
C GLU A 44 10.43 -15.59 13.46
N ARG A 45 10.81 -15.30 12.21
CA ARG A 45 11.72 -16.15 11.43
C ARG A 45 13.20 -15.87 11.65
N CYS A 46 13.56 -14.64 11.96
CA CYS A 46 14.95 -14.22 11.99
C CYS A 46 15.50 -13.94 13.39
N VAL A 47 14.67 -13.82 14.43
CA VAL A 47 15.11 -13.43 15.79
C VAL A 47 14.83 -14.57 16.79
N PRO A 48 15.68 -15.61 16.84
CA PRO A 48 15.46 -16.77 17.72
C PRO A 48 15.64 -16.45 19.21
N LYS A 49 16.42 -15.41 19.53
CA LYS A 49 16.68 -14.96 20.92
C LYS A 49 16.57 -13.45 20.98
N PRO A 50 15.37 -12.91 21.29
CA PRO A 50 15.16 -11.47 21.41
C PRO A 50 16.12 -10.83 22.43
N GLY A 51 16.71 -9.71 22.05
CA GLY A 51 17.58 -8.89 22.90
C GLY A 51 17.30 -7.41 22.67
N SER A 52 18.10 -6.55 23.31
CA SER A 52 18.01 -5.09 23.14
C SER A 52 18.47 -4.60 21.76
N SER A 53 19.13 -5.46 20.98
CA SER A 53 19.66 -5.18 19.65
C SER A 53 19.68 -6.46 18.82
N LEU A 54 19.58 -6.33 17.50
CA LEU A 54 19.81 -7.44 16.58
C LEU A 54 21.31 -7.69 16.46
N SER A 55 21.70 -8.96 16.43
CA SER A 55 23.04 -9.34 16.00
C SER A 55 23.19 -9.15 14.49
N SER A 56 24.43 -9.04 14.01
CA SER A 56 24.70 -8.88 12.56
C SER A 56 24.09 -9.99 11.69
N THR A 57 23.94 -11.21 12.25
CA THR A 57 23.30 -12.33 11.56
C THR A 57 21.79 -12.15 11.48
N GLU A 58 21.17 -11.70 12.58
CA GLU A 58 19.72 -11.40 12.62
C GLU A 58 19.37 -10.23 11.72
N GLU A 59 20.18 -9.16 11.70
CA GLU A 59 20.02 -8.02 10.78
C GLU A 59 20.05 -8.48 9.32
N LYS A 60 21.06 -9.27 8.94
CA LYS A 60 21.19 -9.80 7.57
C LYS A 60 20.01 -10.71 7.19
N CYS A 61 19.55 -11.56 8.12
CA CYS A 61 18.36 -12.38 7.92
C CYS A 61 17.12 -11.49 7.71
N PHE A 62 16.94 -10.48 8.55
CA PHE A 62 15.77 -9.60 8.52
C PHE A 62 15.70 -8.82 7.21
N SER A 63 16.80 -8.22 6.75
CA SER A 63 16.85 -7.56 5.44
C SER A 63 16.50 -8.51 4.30
N THR A 64 17.07 -9.71 4.30
CA THR A 64 16.78 -10.74 3.28
C THR A 64 15.31 -11.18 3.34
N CYS A 65 14.75 -11.30 4.54
CA CYS A 65 13.34 -11.66 4.75
C CYS A 65 12.41 -10.60 4.18
N MET A 66 12.66 -9.32 4.49
CA MET A 66 11.87 -8.20 3.96
C MET A 66 11.87 -8.17 2.42
N GLU A 67 13.02 -8.32 1.79
CA GLU A 67 13.15 -8.36 0.33
C GLU A 67 12.33 -9.50 -0.28
N LYS A 68 12.44 -10.70 0.30
CA LYS A 68 11.67 -11.88 -0.16
C LYS A 68 10.18 -11.68 0.06
N TYR A 69 9.77 -11.15 1.21
CA TYR A 69 8.37 -10.91 1.53
C TYR A 69 7.76 -9.91 0.54
N MET A 70 8.44 -8.78 0.30
CA MET A 70 7.98 -7.78 -0.66
C MET A 70 7.91 -8.32 -2.09
N SER A 71 8.89 -9.14 -2.50
CA SER A 71 8.86 -9.82 -3.80
C SER A 71 7.64 -10.75 -3.93
N GLY A 72 7.39 -11.58 -2.92
CA GLY A 72 6.24 -12.48 -2.86
C GLY A 72 4.91 -11.72 -2.86
N TRP A 73 4.78 -10.70 -2.00
CA TRP A 73 3.60 -9.83 -1.93
C TRP A 73 3.31 -9.16 -3.28
N ASN A 74 4.33 -8.60 -3.94
CA ASN A 74 4.18 -7.99 -5.26
C ASN A 74 3.71 -8.98 -6.33
N ALA A 75 4.23 -10.21 -6.33
CA ALA A 75 3.81 -11.25 -7.26
C ALA A 75 2.34 -11.63 -7.05
N VAL A 76 1.93 -11.88 -5.80
CA VAL A 76 0.55 -12.22 -5.45
C VAL A 76 -0.39 -11.05 -5.74
N SER A 77 -0.01 -9.83 -5.38
CA SER A 77 -0.80 -8.60 -5.60
C SER A 77 -1.14 -8.40 -7.07
N ARG A 78 -0.16 -8.55 -7.97
CA ARG A 78 -0.39 -8.46 -9.42
C ARG A 78 -1.39 -9.50 -9.92
N GLN A 79 -1.25 -10.75 -9.49
CA GLN A 79 -2.16 -11.83 -9.89
C GLN A 79 -3.58 -11.60 -9.35
N TYR A 80 -3.68 -11.17 -8.09
CA TYR A 80 -4.95 -10.87 -7.44
C TYR A 80 -5.70 -9.73 -8.16
N VAL A 81 -5.03 -8.61 -8.45
CA VAL A 81 -5.62 -7.48 -9.19
C VAL A 81 -6.02 -7.91 -10.61
N ALA A 82 -5.18 -8.68 -11.30
CA ALA A 82 -5.50 -9.19 -12.63
C ALA A 82 -6.76 -10.07 -12.64
N ARG A 83 -6.98 -10.86 -11.58
CA ARG A 83 -8.22 -11.64 -11.38
C ARG A 83 -9.43 -10.72 -11.17
N LEU A 84 -9.33 -9.76 -10.25
CA LEU A 84 -10.42 -8.83 -9.95
C LEU A 84 -10.89 -8.06 -11.18
N GLN A 85 -9.97 -7.62 -12.03
CA GLN A 85 -10.31 -6.91 -13.26
C GLN A 85 -11.10 -7.79 -14.25
N ARG A 86 -10.77 -9.09 -14.35
CA ARG A 86 -11.53 -10.04 -15.19
C ARG A 86 -12.94 -10.24 -14.66
N GLU A 87 -13.08 -10.43 -13.35
CA GLU A 87 -14.39 -10.64 -12.71
C GLU A 87 -15.26 -9.37 -12.77
N SER A 88 -14.66 -8.19 -12.59
CA SER A 88 -15.36 -6.90 -12.66
C SER A 88 -15.84 -6.59 -14.08
N GLY A 89 -15.14 -7.06 -15.12
CA GLY A 89 -15.56 -6.91 -16.51
C GLY A 89 -16.70 -7.86 -16.92
N SER A 90 -16.86 -9.01 -16.27
CA SER A 90 -17.90 -9.99 -16.57
C SER A 90 -19.26 -9.71 -15.90
N GLY A 91 -19.32 -8.81 -14.93
CA GLY A 91 -20.57 -8.43 -14.25
C GLY A 91 -21.44 -7.39 -14.97
N LEU A 92 -20.90 -6.69 -15.98
CA LEU A 92 -21.59 -5.56 -16.63
C LEU A 92 -22.36 -5.94 -17.91
N THR A 93 -22.28 -7.18 -18.40
CA THR A 93 -22.93 -7.61 -19.66
C THR A 93 -24.23 -8.40 -19.48
N THR A 94 -24.73 -8.60 -18.25
CA THR A 94 -26.00 -9.34 -17.99
C THR A 94 -27.17 -8.41 -17.62
N GLY A 95 -27.11 -7.14 -18.06
CA GLY A 95 -28.09 -6.10 -17.68
C GLY A 95 -28.59 -5.25 -18.84
N LEU A 96 -28.60 -5.78 -20.07
CA LEU A 96 -29.38 -5.25 -21.20
C LEU A 96 -30.38 -6.31 -21.66
#